data_AF-A0A3B9S1V7-F1
#
_entry.id   AF-A0A3B9S1V7-F1
#
_cell.length_a   1.000
_cell.length_b   1.000
_cell.length_c   1.000
_cell.angle_alpha   90.00
_cell.angle_beta   90.00
_cell.angle_gamma   90.00
#
_symmetry.space_group_name_H-M   'P 1'
#
loop_
_entity.id
_entity.type
_entity.pdbx_description
1 polymer ?
#
loop_
_entity_poly.entity_id
_entity_poly.type
_entity_poly.pdbx_seq_one_letter_code
_entity_poly.pdbx_strand_id
1 'polypeptide(L)'
;MRLEILEKLPAVNEVLVHVDAEDDFFGDEGSEILQDIALMRPQGEIENDVKKVLAQIPEIQGITHIYCHYLNQQLTVQVNILLDEEMRISDAQKIASAARRKIEQIKDIDSADLHLELDDDL
;
A
#
# COMPACT_ATOMS: atom_id res chain seq x y z
N MET A 1 4.75 12.24 -20.04
CA MET A 1 5.95 11.81 -20.77
C MET A 1 6.31 10.35 -20.44
N ARG A 2 5.45 9.39 -20.80
CA ARG A 2 5.73 7.94 -20.68
C ARG A 2 5.43 7.20 -21.98
N LEU A 3 4.56 7.76 -22.82
CA LEU A 3 4.12 7.18 -24.09
C LEU A 3 5.22 7.17 -25.16
N GLU A 4 5.99 8.26 -25.30
CA GLU A 4 6.98 8.42 -26.38
C GLU A 4 8.19 7.47 -26.32
N ILE A 5 8.48 6.88 -25.16
CA ILE A 5 9.66 6.02 -24.97
C ILE A 5 9.35 4.57 -25.36
N LEU A 6 8.12 4.10 -25.13
CA LEU A 6 7.69 2.75 -25.50
C LEU A 6 7.58 2.54 -27.02
N GLU A 7 7.35 3.60 -27.80
CA GLU A 7 7.22 3.49 -29.25
C GLU A 7 8.55 3.28 -30.00
N LYS A 8 9.70 3.53 -29.36
CA LYS A 8 11.02 3.49 -30.04
C LYS A 8 11.81 2.18 -29.87
N LEU A 9 11.43 1.29 -28.94
CA LEU A 9 12.17 0.05 -28.70
C LEU A 9 11.21 -1.11 -28.31
N PRO A 10 10.77 -1.95 -29.27
CA PRO A 10 9.79 -3.03 -29.01
C PRO A 10 10.35 -4.22 -28.21
N ALA A 11 11.54 -4.11 -27.63
CA ALA A 11 12.23 -5.18 -26.90
C ALA A 11 12.50 -4.86 -25.42
N VAL A 12 11.76 -3.91 -24.83
CA VAL A 12 11.86 -3.58 -23.39
C VAL A 12 10.62 -4.09 -22.69
N ASN A 13 10.73 -5.26 -22.06
CA ASN A 13 9.63 -5.92 -21.36
C ASN A 13 9.50 -5.46 -19.90
N GLU A 14 10.54 -4.86 -19.31
CA GLU A 14 10.54 -4.38 -17.93
C GLU A 14 11.36 -3.10 -17.81
N VAL A 15 10.81 -2.09 -17.13
CA VAL A 15 11.52 -0.86 -16.76
C VAL A 15 11.80 -0.95 -15.27
N LEU A 16 13.04 -1.28 -14.91
CA LEU A 16 13.54 -1.13 -13.55
C LEU A 16 13.71 0.36 -13.27
N VAL A 17 12.77 0.95 -12.54
CA VAL A 17 12.91 2.31 -12.02
C VAL A 17 13.77 2.22 -10.77
N HIS A 18 15.03 2.65 -10.87
CA HIS A 18 15.76 3.09 -9.69
C HIS A 18 15.20 4.45 -9.30
N VAL A 19 14.55 4.52 -8.14
CA VAL A 19 14.38 5.77 -7.42
C VAL A 19 15.66 5.91 -6.63
N ASP A 20 16.68 6.54 -7.22
CA ASP A 20 17.78 7.06 -6.41
C ASP A 20 17.13 8.06 -5.45
N ALA A 21 17.15 7.76 -4.15
CA ALA A 21 16.80 8.76 -3.15
C ALA A 21 17.76 9.92 -3.40
N GLU A 22 17.23 11.10 -3.71
CA GLU A 22 18.04 12.29 -3.82
C GLU A 22 18.90 12.38 -2.57
N ASP A 23 20.19 12.56 -2.80
CA ASP A 23 21.30 12.47 -1.86
C ASP A 23 21.22 13.65 -0.87
N ASP A 24 20.19 13.66 -0.01
CA ASP A 24 19.96 14.68 1.02
C ASP A 24 20.90 14.49 2.23
N PHE A 25 22.10 13.95 2.02
CA PHE A 25 23.16 13.88 3.01
C PHE A 25 24.11 15.08 2.86
N PHE A 26 23.63 16.28 3.18
CA PHE A 26 24.52 17.35 3.64
C PHE A 26 24.85 17.13 5.12
N GLY A 27 25.73 16.17 5.39
CA GLY A 27 26.31 15.91 6.70
C GLY A 27 27.82 15.86 6.59
N ASP A 28 28.47 16.90 7.10
CA ASP A 28 29.92 17.06 7.20
C ASP A 28 30.58 15.85 7.89
N GLU A 29 31.70 15.41 7.32
CA GLU A 29 32.70 14.47 7.85
C GLU A 29 32.23 13.08 8.39
N GLY A 30 32.42 12.06 7.55
CA GLY A 30 33.28 10.93 7.95
C GLY A 30 32.73 9.87 8.90
N SER A 31 31.41 9.63 8.92
CA SER A 31 30.84 8.41 9.51
C SER A 31 29.93 7.76 8.49
N GLU A 32 30.37 6.67 7.87
CA GLU A 32 29.52 5.75 7.10
C GLU A 32 28.51 5.12 8.07
N ILE A 33 27.43 5.84 8.34
CA ILE A 33 26.23 5.23 8.91
C ILE A 33 25.66 4.42 7.76
N LEU A 34 26.04 3.15 7.66
CA LEU A 34 25.24 2.13 7.00
C LEU A 34 23.90 2.08 7.75
N GLN A 35 23.05 3.09 7.54
CA GLN A 35 21.65 2.97 7.85
C GLN A 35 21.19 1.83 6.97
N ASP A 36 20.76 0.74 7.60
CA ASP A 36 20.20 -0.41 6.94
C ASP A 36 18.96 0.08 6.18
N ILE A 37 19.13 0.45 4.91
CA ILE A 37 18.04 0.97 4.07
C ILE A 37 17.10 -0.21 3.88
N ALA A 38 16.12 -0.34 4.76
CA ALA A 38 15.12 -1.39 4.73
C ALA A 38 14.20 -1.15 3.54
N LEU A 39 14.60 -1.65 2.37
CA LEU A 39 13.83 -1.49 1.15
C LEU A 39 12.44 -2.12 1.32
N MET A 40 11.42 -1.35 0.96
CA MET A 40 10.06 -1.84 0.88
C MET A 40 10.01 -3.05 -0.06
N ARG A 41 9.38 -4.13 0.40
CA ARG A 41 9.14 -5.31 -0.43
C ARG A 41 8.24 -4.96 -1.63
N PRO A 42 8.24 -5.75 -2.72
CA PRO A 42 7.44 -5.44 -3.91
C PRO A 42 5.96 -5.20 -3.56
N GLN A 43 5.40 -4.11 -4.08
CA GLN A 43 4.03 -3.69 -3.78
C GLN A 43 3.00 -4.82 -4.04
N GLY A 44 3.14 -5.57 -5.13
CA GLY A 44 2.24 -6.68 -5.45
C GLY A 44 2.21 -7.79 -4.38
N GLU A 45 3.30 -7.99 -3.65
CA GLU A 45 3.32 -8.94 -2.53
C GLU A 45 2.57 -8.39 -1.31
N ILE A 46 2.73 -7.09 -1.01
CA ILE A 46 1.98 -6.40 0.05
C ILE A 46 0.49 -6.47 -0.23
N GLU A 47 0.08 -6.10 -1.43
CA GLU A 47 -1.31 -6.15 -1.84
C GLU A 47 -1.90 -7.55 -1.73
N ASN A 48 -1.16 -8.59 -2.12
CA ASN A 48 -1.63 -9.96 -2.04
C ASN A 48 -1.85 -10.40 -0.59
N ASP A 49 -0.96 -10.02 0.33
CA ASP A 49 -1.13 -10.38 1.74
C ASP A 49 -2.25 -9.60 2.40
N VAL A 50 -2.41 -8.31 2.08
CA VAL A 50 -3.57 -7.51 2.48
C VAL A 50 -4.87 -8.16 2.00
N LYS A 51 -4.94 -8.55 0.71
CA LYS A 51 -6.10 -9.25 0.13
C LYS A 51 -6.41 -10.55 0.87
N LYS A 52 -5.41 -11.38 1.17
CA LYS A 52 -5.60 -12.63 1.94
C LYS A 52 -6.11 -12.39 3.35
N VAL A 53 -5.66 -11.33 4.01
CA VAL A 53 -6.11 -10.96 5.35
C VAL A 53 -7.56 -10.49 5.33
N LEU A 54 -7.90 -9.62 4.39
CA LEU A 54 -9.26 -9.08 4.24
C LEU A 54 -10.28 -10.12 3.77
N ALA A 55 -9.86 -11.09 2.95
CA ALA A 55 -10.72 -12.21 2.54
C ALA A 55 -11.20 -13.09 3.73
N GLN A 56 -10.58 -12.97 4.90
CA GLN A 56 -11.02 -13.66 6.13
C GLN A 56 -12.08 -12.87 6.91
N ILE A 57 -12.59 -11.76 6.35
CA ILE A 57 -13.62 -10.91 6.95
C ILE A 57 -14.83 -10.94 6.02
N PRO A 58 -15.82 -11.82 6.28
CA PRO A 58 -16.92 -12.07 5.35
C PRO A 58 -17.83 -10.86 5.12
N GLU A 59 -17.81 -9.89 6.03
CA GLU A 59 -18.58 -8.65 5.90
C GLU A 59 -18.02 -7.69 4.84
N ILE A 60 -16.76 -7.87 4.43
CA ILE A 60 -16.14 -7.11 3.34
C ILE A 60 -16.55 -7.73 2.01
N GLN A 61 -17.36 -7.01 1.25
CA GLN A 61 -17.87 -7.47 -0.04
C GLN A 61 -16.83 -7.35 -1.15
N GLY A 62 -15.93 -6.38 -1.05
CA GLY A 62 -14.91 -6.12 -2.05
C GLY A 62 -13.81 -5.19 -1.58
N ILE A 63 -12.75 -5.12 -2.38
CA ILE A 63 -11.63 -4.19 -2.23
C ILE A 63 -11.50 -3.49 -3.58
N THR A 64 -11.60 -2.16 -3.59
CA THR A 64 -11.49 -1.39 -4.83
C THR A 64 -10.06 -0.95 -5.08
N HIS A 65 -9.37 -0.51 -4.03
CA HIS A 65 -8.01 0.02 -4.11
C HIS A 65 -7.16 -0.36 -2.90
N ILE A 66 -5.88 -0.57 -3.16
CA ILE A 66 -4.84 -0.70 -2.14
C ILE A 66 -3.70 0.23 -2.53
N TYR A 67 -3.29 1.11 -1.62
CA TYR A 67 -2.16 2.00 -1.80
C TYR A 67 -1.12 1.72 -0.72
N CYS A 68 0.14 1.74 -1.13
CA CYS A 68 1.28 1.62 -0.23
C CYS A 68 2.03 2.95 -0.23
N HIS A 69 2.14 3.56 0.94
CA HIS A 69 2.87 4.80 1.16
C HIS A 69 4.10 4.49 2.00
N TYR A 70 5.28 4.72 1.43
CA TYR A 70 6.54 4.51 2.13
C TYR A 70 7.22 5.86 2.35
N LEU A 71 7.33 6.28 3.61
CA LEU A 71 7.90 7.57 4.00
C LEU A 71 8.65 7.41 5.33
N ASN A 72 9.84 8.00 5.45
CA ASN A 72 10.67 7.92 6.66
C ASN A 72 10.91 6.48 7.17
N GLN A 73 11.10 5.54 6.24
CA GLN A 73 11.24 4.11 6.53
C GLN A 73 10.01 3.45 7.17
N GLN A 74 8.84 4.08 7.08
CA GLN A 74 7.58 3.53 7.55
C GLN A 74 6.65 3.24 6.37
N LEU A 75 6.05 2.06 6.37
CA LEU A 75 5.03 1.65 5.41
C LEU A 75 3.63 1.85 6.00
N THR A 76 2.87 2.75 5.40
CA THR A 76 1.43 2.90 5.63
C THR A 76 0.66 2.28 4.46
N VAL A 77 -0.28 1.39 4.76
CA VAL A 77 -1.17 0.82 3.74
C VAL A 77 -2.56 1.42 3.86
N GLN A 78 -3.03 2.07 2.80
CA GLN A 78 -4.41 2.52 2.68
C GLN A 78 -5.20 1.49 1.88
N VAL A 79 -6.38 1.10 2.38
CA VAL A 79 -7.28 0.17 1.69
C VAL A 79 -8.68 0.76 1.60
N ASN A 80 -9.25 0.72 0.40
CA ASN A 80 -10.64 1.08 0.18
C ASN A 80 -11.46 -0.21 0.07
N ILE A 81 -12.48 -0.35 0.91
CA ILE A 81 -13.32 -1.55 1.02
C ILE A 81 -14.78 -1.23 0.72
N LEU A 82 -15.47 -2.21 0.12
CA LEU A 82 -16.92 -2.19 -0.08
C LEU A 82 -17.59 -2.99 1.03
N LEU A 83 -18.63 -2.40 1.61
CA LEU A 83 -19.53 -3.01 2.58
C LEU A 83 -20.96 -2.92 2.09
N ASP A 84 -21.85 -3.68 2.72
CA ASP A 84 -23.29 -3.58 2.51
C ASP A 84 -23.80 -2.16 2.80
N GLU A 85 -24.52 -1.56 1.85
CA GLU A 85 -25.11 -0.21 1.96
C GLU A 85 -26.15 -0.11 3.08
N GLU A 86 -26.86 -1.20 3.39
CA GLU A 86 -27.83 -1.24 4.47
C GLU A 86 -27.17 -1.38 5.86
N MET A 87 -25.84 -1.56 5.90
CA MET A 87 -25.08 -1.71 7.13
C MET A 87 -25.09 -0.42 7.94
N ARG A 88 -25.29 -0.56 9.26
CA ARG A 88 -25.16 0.56 10.18
C ARG A 88 -23.71 1.05 10.21
N ILE A 89 -23.52 2.36 10.16
CA ILE A 89 -22.20 3.02 10.27
C ILE A 89 -21.41 2.52 11.48
N SER A 90 -22.07 2.27 12.61
CA SER A 90 -21.41 1.75 13.82
C SER A 90 -20.83 0.35 13.65
N ASP A 91 -21.46 -0.49 12.84
CA ASP A 91 -20.98 -1.85 12.58
C ASP A 91 -19.90 -1.83 11.50
N ALA A 92 -20.05 -0.99 10.46
CA ALA A 92 -19.00 -0.72 9.48
C ALA A 92 -17.70 -0.24 10.15
N GLN A 93 -17.78 0.65 11.14
CA GLN A 93 -16.62 1.08 11.92
C GLN A 93 -15.94 -0.06 12.70
N LYS A 94 -16.73 -0.99 13.27
CA LYS A 94 -16.16 -2.15 13.97
C LYS A 94 -15.43 -3.07 13.00
N ILE A 95 -16.03 -3.32 11.83
CA ILE A 95 -15.43 -4.12 10.76
C ILE A 95 -14.14 -3.47 10.27
N ALA A 96 -14.17 -2.17 9.96
CA ALA A 96 -12.99 -1.41 9.54
C ALA A 96 -11.89 -1.45 10.62
N SER A 97 -12.23 -1.27 11.90
CA SER A 97 -11.26 -1.34 13.00
C SER A 97 -10.65 -2.73 13.14
N ALA A 98 -11.45 -3.79 13.00
CA ALA A 98 -10.97 -5.16 13.05
C ALA A 98 -10.05 -5.47 11.86
N ALA A 99 -10.45 -5.07 10.65
CA ALA A 99 -9.67 -5.22 9.43
C ALA A 99 -8.33 -4.48 9.48
N ARG A 100 -8.35 -3.22 9.92
CA ARG A 100 -7.14 -2.42 10.18
C ARG A 100 -6.15 -3.16 11.07
N ARG A 101 -6.61 -3.63 12.23
CA ARG A 101 -5.75 -4.35 13.19
C ARG A 101 -5.13 -5.61 12.61
N LYS A 102 -5.84 -6.31 11.72
CA LYS A 102 -5.28 -7.49 11.05
C LYS A 102 -4.24 -7.10 9.98
N ILE A 103 -4.42 -5.99 9.28
CA ILE A 103 -3.45 -5.51 8.29
C ILE A 103 -2.17 -5.04 8.99
N GLU A 104 -2.28 -4.32 10.11
CA GLU A 104 -1.12 -3.89 10.93
C GLU A 104 -0.34 -5.07 11.55
N GLN A 105 -0.86 -6.31 11.48
CA GLN A 105 -0.13 -7.52 11.89
C GLN A 105 0.69 -8.15 10.76
N ILE A 106 0.53 -7.68 9.52
CA ILE A 106 1.34 -8.14 8.39
C ILE A 106 2.75 -7.60 8.58
N LYS A 107 3.73 -8.47 8.32
CA LYS A 107 5.15 -8.12 8.39
C LYS A 107 5.44 -6.87 7.55
N ASP A 108 6.25 -5.97 8.11
CA ASP A 108 6.75 -4.76 7.46
C ASP A 108 5.69 -3.68 7.18
N ILE A 109 4.45 -3.80 7.69
CA ILE A 109 3.45 -2.72 7.68
C ILE A 109 3.43 -2.04 9.06
N ASP A 110 3.72 -0.74 9.10
CA ASP A 110 3.73 0.04 10.34
C ASP A 110 2.35 0.55 10.73
N SER A 111 1.51 0.88 9.73
CA SER A 111 0.17 1.43 9.96
C SER A 111 -0.76 1.11 8.79
N ALA A 112 -2.06 1.09 9.07
CA ALA A 112 -3.07 0.93 8.04
C ALA A 112 -4.23 1.89 8.22
N ASP A 113 -4.74 2.40 7.10
CA ASP A 113 -5.94 3.23 7.01
C ASP A 113 -6.98 2.54 6.13
N LEU A 114 -8.23 2.49 6.61
CA LEU A 114 -9.33 1.90 5.86
C LEU A 114 -10.36 2.96 5.53
N HIS A 115 -10.68 3.07 4.25
CA HIS A 115 -11.77 3.89 3.75
C HIS A 115 -12.93 3.00 3.31
N LEU A 116 -14.14 3.45 3.63
CA LEU A 116 -15.37 2.81 3.21
C LEU A 116 -15.83 3.48 1.92
N GLU A 117 -16.03 2.67 0.89
CA GLU A 117 -16.71 3.09 -0.33
C GLU A 117 -18.13 2.55 -0.31
N LEU A 118 -19.06 3.37 -0.79
CA LEU A 118 -20.43 2.98 -1.08
C LEU A 118 -20.49 2.72 -2.59
N ASP A 119 -21.25 1.72 -3.01
CA ASP A 119 -21.49 1.50 -4.42
C ASP A 119 -22.35 2.67 -4.95
N ASP A 120 -21.90 3.32 -6.02
CA ASP A 120 -22.59 4.46 -6.64
C ASP A 120 -23.36 4.03 -7.92
N ASP A 121 -23.41 2.72 -8.22
CA ASP A 121 -24.16 2.17 -9.36
C ASP A 121 -25.69 2.23 -9.12
N LEU A 122 -26.28 3.41 -9.35
CA LEU A 122 -27.72 3.69 -9.33
C LEU A 122 -28.25 4.18 -10.69
#